data_AF-A0A3D1A355-F1
#
_entry.id   AF-A0A3D1A355-F1
#
_cell.length_a   1.000
_cell.length_b   1.000
_cell.length_c   1.000
_cell.angle_alpha   90.00
_cell.angle_beta   90.00
_cell.angle_gamma   90.00
#
_symmetry.space_group_name_H-M   'P 1'
#
loop_
_entity.id
_entity.type
_entity.pdbx_description
1 polymer ?
#
loop_
_entity_poly.entity_id
_entity_poly.type
_entity_poly.pdbx_seq_one_letter_code
_entity_poly.pdbx_strand_id
1 'polypeptide(L)'
;WTRHPNGYYQPAIVAISKEGKILYRWRCVPRYSNLSGAGARPAADYVWQQIQAHIETSGDAILDEDPEMTSKDFPWPVFLMFLLAHGWFIKPRVFPLERGTGSKWRHPKKMIPRLIGFASAWIAAAAALPLHWFLMGAALWVVIATPGIIDIHRKFQHIR
;
A
#
# COMPACT_ATOMS: atom_id res chain seq x y z
N TRP A 1 11.97 -0.04 -8.15
CA TRP A 1 11.84 1.33 -7.63
C TRP A 1 12.81 2.18 -8.39
N THR A 2 12.32 2.95 -9.37
CA THR A 2 13.13 3.99 -9.99
C THR A 2 13.51 4.96 -8.87
N ARG A 3 14.75 5.46 -8.81
CA ARG A 3 15.13 6.50 -7.83
C ARG A 3 15.14 7.79 -8.62
N HIS A 4 14.17 8.66 -8.40
CA HIS A 4 14.21 9.97 -9.05
C HIS A 4 15.32 10.80 -8.36
N PRO A 5 16.21 11.48 -9.11
CA PRO A 5 17.36 12.19 -8.54
C PRO A 5 16.98 13.19 -7.45
N ASN A 6 15.79 13.79 -7.58
CA ASN A 6 15.27 14.83 -6.68
C ASN A 6 14.23 14.29 -5.66
N GLY A 7 14.17 12.97 -5.47
CA GLY A 7 13.11 12.35 -4.67
C GLY A 7 11.75 12.34 -5.38
N TYR A 8 10.72 11.89 -4.66
CA TYR A 8 9.35 11.78 -5.16
C TYR A 8 8.46 12.83 -4.51
N TYR A 9 7.76 13.62 -5.33
CA TYR A 9 6.69 14.47 -4.84
C TYR A 9 5.55 13.61 -4.27
N GLN A 10 5.26 13.82 -2.99
CA GLN A 10 4.12 13.21 -2.35
C GLN A 10 2.87 14.06 -2.59
N PRO A 11 1.69 13.44 -2.71
CA PRO A 11 0.45 14.18 -2.76
C PRO A 11 0.26 15.02 -1.49
N ALA A 12 -0.27 16.22 -1.68
CA ALA A 12 -0.67 17.11 -0.62
C ALA A 12 -1.91 17.89 -1.06
N ILE A 13 -2.66 18.39 -0.09
CA ILE A 13 -3.77 19.32 -0.30
C ILE A 13 -3.47 20.53 0.56
N VAL A 14 -3.55 21.72 -0.02
CA VAL A 14 -3.49 22.98 0.71
C VAL A 14 -4.60 23.89 0.19
N ALA A 15 -5.37 24.48 1.09
CA ALA A 15 -6.35 25.51 0.80
C ALA A 15 -5.92 26.79 1.51
N ILE A 16 -5.90 27.90 0.77
CA ILE A 16 -5.40 29.19 1.24
C ILE A 16 -6.45 30.26 0.90
N SER A 17 -6.77 31.14 1.84
CA SER A 17 -7.65 32.28 1.61
C SER A 17 -6.95 33.36 0.77
N LYS A 18 -7.70 34.37 0.31
CA LYS A 18 -7.11 35.50 -0.45
C LYS A 18 -6.11 36.30 0.38
N GLU A 19 -6.28 36.30 1.69
CA GLU A 19 -5.44 36.98 2.68
C GLU A 19 -4.21 36.16 3.06
N GLY A 20 -4.01 34.99 2.44
CA GLY A 20 -2.86 34.11 2.71
C GLY A 20 -3.02 33.17 3.89
N LYS A 21 -4.18 33.16 4.55
CA LYS A 21 -4.49 32.26 5.68
C LYS A 21 -4.66 30.83 5.19
N ILE A 22 -4.04 29.87 5.87
CA ILE A 22 -4.23 28.44 5.58
C ILE A 22 -5.58 27.98 6.12
N LEU A 23 -6.47 27.54 5.24
CA LEU A 23 -7.81 27.03 5.58
C LEU A 23 -7.83 25.52 5.76
N TYR A 24 -6.93 24.80 5.08
CA TYR A 24 -6.75 23.37 5.24
C TYR A 24 -5.37 22.98 4.73
N ARG A 25 -4.70 22.02 5.38
CA ARG A 25 -3.47 21.43 4.87
C ARG A 25 -3.36 19.96 5.26
N TRP A 26 -2.97 19.14 4.29
CA TRP A 26 -2.70 17.72 4.45
C TRP A 26 -1.53 17.32 3.58
N ARG A 27 -0.76 16.33 4.02
CA ARG A 27 0.27 15.69 3.20
C ARG A 27 0.21 14.18 3.36
N CYS A 28 0.45 13.47 2.26
CA CYS A 28 0.60 12.03 2.28
C CYS A 28 1.88 11.66 3.04
N VAL A 29 1.74 11.10 4.24
CA VAL A 29 2.88 10.49 4.97
C VAL A 29 2.95 9.01 4.62
N PRO A 30 4.09 8.51 4.12
CA PRO A 30 4.27 7.08 3.88
C PRO A 30 4.21 6.31 5.20
N ARG A 31 3.20 5.45 5.34
CA ARG A 31 3.00 4.59 6.50
C ARG A 31 2.77 3.15 6.02
N TYR A 32 2.92 2.17 6.92
CA TYR A 32 2.48 0.79 6.67
C TYR A 32 0.99 0.67 6.37
N SER A 33 0.22 1.70 6.66
CA SER A 33 -1.18 1.80 6.33
C SER A 33 -1.43 2.55 5.03
N ASN A 34 -0.41 2.81 4.20
CA ASN A 34 -0.52 3.55 2.92
C ASN A 34 0.29 2.83 1.81
N LEU A 35 0.17 1.51 1.80
CA LEU A 35 1.03 0.56 1.07
C LEU A 35 0.76 0.55 -0.42
N SER A 36 -0.42 1.02 -0.84
CA SER A 36 -0.74 1.23 -2.25
C SER A 36 -0.10 2.51 -2.81
N GLY A 37 0.79 3.15 -2.05
CA GLY A 37 1.44 4.41 -2.41
C GLY A 37 0.47 5.58 -2.32
N ALA A 38 0.70 6.58 -3.16
CA ALA A 38 -0.12 7.79 -3.31
C ALA A 38 -1.54 7.54 -3.89
N GLY A 39 -2.20 6.42 -3.57
CA GLY A 39 -3.52 6.08 -4.11
C GLY A 39 -4.68 6.77 -3.38
N ALA A 40 -4.66 6.73 -2.05
CA ALA A 40 -5.72 7.32 -1.24
C ALA A 40 -5.57 8.85 -1.10
N ARG A 41 -6.70 9.55 -1.09
CA ARG A 41 -6.79 10.99 -0.83
C ARG A 41 -7.82 11.23 0.27
N PRO A 42 -7.69 12.34 1.03
CA PRO A 42 -8.81 12.85 1.81
C PRO A 42 -10.06 12.95 0.93
N ALA A 43 -11.21 12.55 1.48
CA ALA A 43 -12.49 12.64 0.83
C ALA A 43 -12.85 14.11 0.55
N ALA A 44 -13.41 14.38 -0.63
CA ALA A 44 -13.58 15.76 -1.09
C ALA A 44 -14.60 16.54 -0.25
N ASP A 45 -15.65 15.86 0.19
CA ASP A 45 -16.66 16.35 1.13
C ASP A 45 -16.06 16.65 2.51
N TYR A 46 -15.25 15.74 3.05
CA TYR A 46 -14.50 15.96 4.29
C TYR A 46 -13.60 17.20 4.18
N VAL A 47 -12.80 17.31 3.11
CA VAL A 47 -11.92 18.47 2.89
C VAL A 47 -12.72 19.76 2.80
N TRP A 48 -13.85 19.75 2.09
CA TRP A 48 -14.70 20.93 1.95
C TRP A 48 -15.27 21.39 3.29
N GLN A 49 -15.76 20.46 4.11
CA GLN A 49 -16.25 20.76 5.45
C GLN A 49 -15.16 21.37 6.33
N GLN A 50 -13.93 20.84 6.28
CA GLN A 50 -12.80 21.39 7.04
C GLN A 50 -12.43 22.81 6.61
N ILE A 51 -12.45 23.08 5.30
CA ILE A 51 -12.23 24.42 4.76
C ILE A 51 -13.30 25.37 5.28
N GLN A 52 -14.58 25.01 5.19
CA GLN A 52 -15.69 25.86 5.64
C GLN A 52 -15.58 26.18 7.13
N ALA A 53 -15.30 25.17 7.97
CA ALA A 53 -15.12 25.35 9.40
C ALA A 53 -13.97 26.30 9.74
N HIS A 54 -12.92 26.35 8.91
CA HIS A 54 -11.76 27.22 9.11
C HIS A 54 -11.88 28.59 8.47
N ILE A 55 -12.94 28.91 7.73
CA ILE A 55 -13.12 30.27 7.18
C ILE A 55 -13.27 31.29 8.33
N GLU A 56 -14.11 30.95 9.31
CA GLU A 56 -14.53 31.87 10.38
C GLU A 56 -13.56 31.92 11.58
N THR A 57 -12.58 31.03 11.62
CA THR A 57 -11.60 30.98 12.73
C THR A 57 -10.51 32.05 12.60
N SER A 58 -9.80 32.33 13.68
CA SER A 58 -8.56 33.11 13.62
C SER A 58 -7.34 32.19 13.54
N GLY A 59 -6.44 32.44 12.58
CA GLY A 59 -5.17 31.71 12.44
C GLY A 59 -5.19 30.53 11.44
N ASP A 60 -4.00 30.00 11.15
CA ASP A 60 -3.82 28.94 10.16
C ASP A 60 -4.31 27.58 10.66
N ALA A 61 -4.93 26.80 9.77
CA ALA A 61 -5.32 25.42 10.03
C ALA A 61 -4.10 24.55 10.40
N ILE A 62 -4.27 23.65 11.36
CA ILE A 62 -3.24 22.68 11.75
C ILE A 62 -3.08 21.63 10.64
N LEU A 63 -1.94 20.94 10.59
CA LEU A 63 -1.75 19.81 9.69
C LEU A 63 -2.74 18.70 10.03
N ASP A 64 -3.55 18.30 9.06
CA ASP A 64 -4.43 17.15 9.21
C ASP A 64 -3.60 15.85 9.11
N GLU A 65 -3.56 15.10 10.21
CA GLU A 65 -2.79 13.85 10.34
C GLU A 65 -3.65 12.58 10.17
N ASP A 66 -4.98 12.72 10.23
CA ASP A 66 -5.94 11.61 10.17
C ASP A 66 -7.23 12.00 9.43
N PRO A 67 -7.13 12.38 8.14
CA PRO A 67 -8.30 12.77 7.37
C PRO A 67 -9.18 11.56 7.06
N GLU A 68 -10.46 11.79 6.80
CA GLU A 68 -11.30 10.76 6.20
C GLU A 68 -10.82 10.48 4.77
N MET A 69 -10.42 9.23 4.50
CA MET A 69 -9.85 8.84 3.22
C MET A 69 -10.88 8.19 2.30
N THR A 70 -10.76 8.41 0.99
CA THR A 70 -11.63 7.79 -0.04
C THR A 70 -11.51 6.27 -0.14
N SER A 71 -10.46 5.69 0.44
CA SER A 71 -10.22 4.26 0.43
C SER A 71 -9.42 3.83 1.66
N LYS A 72 -9.72 2.63 2.18
CA LYS A 72 -8.94 2.00 3.24
C LYS A 72 -7.84 1.12 2.62
N ASP A 73 -6.63 1.28 3.13
CA ASP A 73 -5.53 0.39 2.78
C ASP A 73 -5.73 -1.02 3.35
N PHE A 74 -5.09 -1.99 2.71
CA PHE A 74 -5.05 -3.36 3.21
C PHE A 74 -4.12 -3.46 4.43
N PRO A 75 -4.44 -4.31 5.43
CA PRO A 75 -3.50 -4.66 6.49
C PRO A 75 -2.19 -5.22 5.90
N TRP A 76 -1.05 -4.90 6.54
CA TRP A 76 0.28 -5.30 6.04
C TRP A 76 0.42 -6.80 5.67
N PRO A 77 -0.05 -7.77 6.49
CA PRO A 77 0.04 -9.18 6.12
C PRO A 77 -0.73 -9.51 4.84
N VAL A 78 -1.92 -8.91 4.67
CA VAL A 78 -2.76 -9.09 3.48
C VAL A 78 -2.07 -8.51 2.25
N PHE A 79 -1.48 -7.31 2.40
CA PHE A 79 -0.70 -6.69 1.33
C PHE A 79 0.51 -7.54 0.94
N LEU A 80 1.25 -8.08 1.91
CA LEU A 80 2.40 -8.96 1.64
C LEU A 80 1.99 -10.21 0.87
N MET A 81 0.84 -10.82 1.19
CA MET A 81 0.29 -11.94 0.42
C MET A 81 0.02 -11.57 -1.03
N PHE A 82 -0.52 -10.37 -1.29
CA PHE A 82 -0.70 -9.89 -2.66
C PHE A 82 0.63 -9.70 -3.41
N LEU A 83 1.67 -9.20 -2.73
CA LEU A 83 3.01 -9.08 -3.33
C LEU A 83 3.64 -10.44 -3.65
N LEU A 84 3.49 -11.41 -2.75
CA LEU A 84 3.94 -12.79 -2.96
C LEU A 84 3.21 -13.41 -4.15
N ALA A 85 1.88 -13.29 -4.22
CA ALA A 85 1.09 -13.80 -5.34
C ALA A 85 1.46 -13.14 -6.69
N HIS A 86 1.78 -11.85 -6.68
CA HIS A 86 2.29 -11.15 -7.86
C HIS A 86 3.68 -11.69 -8.28
N GLY A 87 4.50 -12.04 -7.29
CA GLY A 87 5.81 -12.65 -7.41
C GLY A 87 5.84 -14.18 -7.58
N TRP A 88 4.70 -14.81 -7.87
CA TRP A 88 4.56 -16.27 -7.98
C TRP A 88 5.01 -17.05 -6.72
N PHE A 89 4.84 -16.45 -5.55
CA PHE A 89 5.16 -17.02 -4.23
C PHE A 89 6.64 -17.36 -4.01
N ILE A 90 7.53 -16.91 -4.91
CA ILE A 90 8.99 -17.11 -4.78
C ILE A 90 9.64 -15.82 -4.29
N LYS A 91 9.41 -14.72 -5.01
CA LYS A 91 9.97 -13.41 -4.67
C LYS A 91 8.89 -12.35 -4.76
N PRO A 92 8.49 -11.70 -3.65
CA PRO A 92 7.44 -10.69 -3.68
C PRO A 92 7.79 -9.56 -4.64
N ARG A 93 6.82 -9.15 -5.46
CA ARG A 93 6.98 -8.10 -6.47
C ARG A 93 6.00 -6.96 -6.23
N VAL A 94 6.51 -5.74 -6.15
CA VAL A 94 5.69 -4.53 -6.03
C VAL A 94 4.87 -4.31 -7.31
N PHE A 95 3.64 -3.83 -7.15
CA PHE A 95 2.81 -3.45 -8.28
C PHE A 95 3.40 -2.20 -8.97
N PRO A 96 3.55 -2.20 -10.30
CA PRO A 96 4.10 -1.05 -11.01
C PRO A 96 3.14 0.15 -10.92
N LEU A 97 3.69 1.32 -10.57
CA LEU A 97 3.00 2.60 -10.60
C LEU A 97 3.06 3.16 -12.02
N GLU A 98 2.14 2.78 -12.91
CA GLU A 98 2.07 3.35 -14.26
C GLU A 98 1.17 4.59 -14.31
N ARG A 99 1.65 5.66 -14.95
CA ARG A 99 0.85 6.80 -15.43
C ARG A 99 0.52 6.55 -16.90
N GLY A 100 -0.69 6.05 -17.22
CA GLY A 100 -1.14 5.89 -18.61
C GLY A 100 -2.05 4.68 -18.88
N THR A 101 -2.59 4.63 -20.11
CA THR A 101 -3.67 3.75 -20.60
C THR A 101 -3.26 2.30 -20.94
N GLY A 102 -2.17 1.77 -20.38
CA GLY A 102 -1.61 0.47 -20.75
C GLY A 102 -1.94 -0.69 -19.78
N SER A 103 -2.70 -1.69 -20.24
CA SER A 103 -2.81 -3.09 -19.79
C SER A 103 -3.23 -3.45 -18.33
N LYS A 104 -4.08 -4.47 -18.24
CA LYS A 104 -5.14 -4.73 -17.22
C LYS A 104 -4.73 -5.50 -15.93
N TRP A 105 -3.45 -5.75 -15.68
CA TRP A 105 -2.99 -6.71 -14.64
C TRP A 105 -2.37 -6.09 -13.37
N ARG A 106 -2.99 -5.05 -12.79
CA ARG A 106 -2.30 -4.21 -11.77
C ARG A 106 -3.14 -3.79 -10.56
N HIS A 107 -4.08 -4.63 -10.14
CA HIS A 107 -4.85 -4.39 -8.90
C HIS A 107 -4.67 -5.57 -7.94
N PRO A 108 -4.47 -5.34 -6.62
CA PRO A 108 -4.36 -6.42 -5.63
C PRO A 108 -5.46 -7.50 -5.75
N LYS A 109 -6.71 -7.09 -6.03
CA LYS A 109 -7.84 -7.99 -6.24
C LYS A 109 -7.64 -9.01 -7.38
N LYS A 110 -6.81 -8.72 -8.39
CA LYS A 110 -6.48 -9.66 -9.48
C LYS A 110 -5.57 -10.80 -9.03
N MET A 111 -4.98 -10.70 -7.84
CA MET A 111 -4.14 -11.76 -7.27
C MET A 111 -4.96 -12.80 -6.49
N ILE A 112 -6.24 -12.55 -6.22
CA ILE A 112 -7.11 -13.48 -5.48
C ILE A 112 -7.12 -14.89 -6.09
N PRO A 113 -7.26 -15.09 -7.41
CA PRO A 113 -7.23 -16.44 -8.00
C PRO A 113 -5.90 -17.15 -7.77
N ARG A 114 -4.78 -16.42 -7.74
CA ARG A 114 -3.45 -16.99 -7.46
C ARG A 114 -3.31 -17.40 -6.01
N LEU A 115 -3.85 -16.60 -5.08
CA LEU A 115 -3.89 -16.95 -3.66
C LEU A 115 -4.71 -18.22 -3.43
N ILE A 116 -5.89 -18.31 -4.05
CA ILE A 116 -6.74 -19.51 -3.99
C ILE A 116 -5.99 -20.71 -4.57
N GLY A 117 -5.42 -20.59 -5.77
CA GLY A 117 -4.68 -21.68 -6.41
C GLY A 117 -3.49 -22.17 -5.58
N PHE A 118 -2.73 -21.25 -4.97
CA PHE A 118 -1.62 -21.60 -4.10
C PHE A 118 -2.06 -22.29 -2.82
N ALA A 119 -3.11 -21.79 -2.16
CA ALA A 119 -3.68 -22.44 -0.98
C ALA A 119 -4.22 -23.84 -1.31
N SER A 120 -4.95 -23.98 -2.42
CA SER A 120 -5.46 -25.28 -2.89
C SER A 120 -4.34 -26.26 -3.19
N ALA A 121 -3.22 -25.80 -3.78
CA ALA A 121 -2.07 -26.65 -4.05
C ALA A 121 -1.42 -27.18 -2.76
N TRP A 122 -1.27 -26.34 -1.73
CA TRP A 122 -0.77 -26.78 -0.43
C TRP A 122 -1.73 -27.74 0.28
N ILE A 123 -3.03 -27.49 0.23
CA ILE A 123 -4.05 -28.40 0.79
C ILE A 123 -4.00 -29.76 0.09
N ALA A 124 -3.91 -29.78 -1.24
CA ALA A 124 -3.78 -31.01 -2.01
C ALA A 124 -2.48 -31.75 -1.67
N ALA A 125 -1.36 -31.03 -1.54
CA ALA A 125 -0.08 -31.61 -1.13
C ALA A 125 -0.14 -32.21 0.29
N ALA A 126 -0.79 -31.53 1.24
CA ALA A 126 -0.99 -32.04 2.59
C ALA A 126 -1.84 -33.33 2.62
N ALA A 127 -2.83 -33.43 1.74
CA ALA A 127 -3.70 -34.60 1.64
C ALA A 127 -3.03 -35.77 0.91
N ALA A 128 -2.18 -35.50 -0.08
CA ALA A 128 -1.59 -36.52 -0.96
C ALA A 128 -0.20 -37.01 -0.52
N LEU A 129 0.58 -36.19 0.18
CA LEU A 129 1.96 -36.50 0.55
C LEU A 129 2.08 -36.95 2.00
N PRO A 130 3.05 -37.83 2.32
CA PRO A 130 3.41 -38.08 3.72
C PRO A 130 3.82 -36.79 4.43
N LEU A 131 3.48 -36.68 5.72
CA LEU A 131 3.67 -35.45 6.51
C LEU A 131 5.10 -34.88 6.43
N HIS A 132 6.12 -35.73 6.47
CA HIS A 132 7.51 -35.28 6.41
C HIS A 132 7.89 -34.63 5.06
N TRP A 133 7.37 -35.13 3.94
CA TRP A 133 7.58 -34.51 2.62
C TRP A 133 6.89 -33.16 2.52
N PHE A 134 5.66 -33.08 3.02
CA PHE A 134 4.93 -31.82 3.11
C PHE A 134 5.68 -30.78 3.94
N LEU A 135 6.12 -31.16 5.16
CA LEU A 135 6.85 -30.26 6.06
C LEU A 135 8.19 -29.82 5.46
N MET A 136 8.92 -30.71 4.80
CA MET A 136 10.17 -30.36 4.13
C MET A 136 9.94 -29.38 2.98
N GLY A 137 8.90 -29.58 2.18
CA GLY A 137 8.50 -28.64 1.13
C GLY A 137 8.12 -27.27 1.70
N ALA A 138 7.35 -27.24 2.79
CA ALA A 138 6.97 -26.00 3.47
C ALA A 138 8.18 -25.26 4.03
N ALA A 139 9.11 -25.97 4.68
CA ALA A 139 10.35 -25.41 5.19
C ALA A 139 11.21 -24.82 4.06
N LEU A 140 11.36 -25.54 2.94
CA LEU A 140 12.07 -25.06 1.76
C LEU A 140 11.44 -23.79 1.19
N TRP A 141 10.10 -23.77 1.09
CA TRP A 141 9.39 -22.59 0.62
C TRP A 141 9.61 -21.37 1.52
N VAL A 142 9.59 -21.54 2.84
CA VAL A 142 9.90 -20.46 3.80
C VAL A 142 11.32 -19.93 3.57
N VAL A 143 12.31 -20.81 3.42
CA VAL A 143 13.71 -20.42 3.15
C VAL A 143 13.81 -19.60 1.85
N ILE A 144 13.09 -19.98 0.80
CA ILE A 144 13.10 -19.29 -0.49
C ILE A 144 12.39 -17.93 -0.41
N ALA A 145 11.24 -17.84 0.25
CA ALA A 145 10.42 -16.63 0.30
C ALA A 145 10.96 -15.56 1.27
N THR A 146 11.59 -15.99 2.37
CA THR A 146 12.04 -15.12 3.47
C THR A 146 12.94 -13.96 3.03
N PRO A 147 14.01 -14.17 2.22
CA PRO A 147 14.87 -13.07 1.80
C PRO A 147 14.12 -11.95 1.07
N GLY A 148 13.15 -12.32 0.24
CA GLY A 148 12.31 -11.36 -0.48
C GLY A 148 11.34 -10.62 0.43
N ILE A 149 10.76 -11.30 1.42
CA ILE A 149 9.89 -10.67 2.43
C ILE A 149 10.68 -9.64 3.25
N ILE A 150 11.90 -9.98 3.68
CA ILE A 150 12.78 -9.07 4.43
C ILE A 150 13.15 -7.85 3.59
N ASP A 151 13.51 -8.04 2.32
CA ASP A 151 13.84 -6.95 1.40
C ASP A 151 12.67 -5.97 1.22
N ILE A 152 11.45 -6.49 1.04
CA ILE A 152 10.24 -5.68 0.98
C ILE A 152 10.03 -4.95 2.30
N HIS A 153 10.05 -5.64 3.43
CA HIS A 153 9.84 -5.01 4.73
C HIS A 153 10.81 -3.84 4.96
N ARG A 154 12.11 -4.03 4.69
CA ARG A 154 13.13 -2.96 4.80
C ARG A 154 12.88 -1.78 3.87
N LYS A 155 12.47 -2.03 2.61
CA LYS A 155 12.18 -0.95 1.65
C LYS A 155 11.00 -0.07 2.07
N PHE A 156 10.04 -0.62 2.81
CA PHE A 156 8.91 0.14 3.36
C PHE A 156 9.20 0.77 4.74
N GLN A 157 10.31 0.43 5.42
CA GLN A 157 10.73 0.99 6.72
C GLN A 157 11.43 2.36 6.65
N HIS A 158 11.90 2.82 5.48
CA HIS A 158 12.80 3.97 5.39
C HIS A 158 12.13 5.28 4.97
N ILE A 159 11.24 5.83 5.80
CA ILE A 159 10.91 7.28 5.78
C ILE A 159 10.73 7.74 7.23
N ARG A 160 11.85 8.03 7.91
CA ARG A 160 11.92 8.90 9.09
C ARG A 160 12.27 10.30 8.60
#